data_AF-A0A166XAW2-F1
#
_entry.id   AF-A0A166XAW2-F1
#
_cell.length_a   1.000
_cell.length_b   1.000
_cell.length_c   1.000
_cell.angle_alpha   90.00
_cell.angle_beta   90.00
_cell.angle_gamma   90.00
#
_symmetry.space_group_name_H-M   'P 1'
#
loop_
_entity.id
_entity.type
_entity.pdbx_description
1 polymer ?
#
loop_
_entity_poly.entity_id
_entity_poly.type
_entity_poly.pdbx_seq_one_letter_code
_entity_poly.pdbx_strand_id
1 'polypeptide(L)' 'MSKSMSKAAAARIQSATAKSNGGVVPKGSFAARAQSAASQSGSTRPPNGPSTTGKPSGGGRGNNPQKGK' A
#
# COMPACT_ATOMS: atom_id res chain seq x y z
N MET A 1 -11.64 -6.69 -8.21
CA MET A 1 -11.48 -6.69 -6.74
C MET A 1 -10.02 -6.38 -6.42
N SER A 2 -9.69 -5.17 -5.95
CA SER A 2 -8.32 -4.87 -5.50
C SER A 2 -8.03 -5.69 -4.24
N LYS A 3 -6.92 -6.45 -4.23
CA LYS A 3 -6.50 -7.22 -3.06
C LYS A 3 -5.72 -6.31 -2.11
N SER A 4 -6.44 -5.60 -1.24
CA SER A 4 -5.83 -4.82 -0.17
C SER A 4 -5.12 -5.75 0.84
N MET A 5 -4.04 -5.27 1.46
CA MET A 5 -3.34 -6.03 2.48
C MET A 5 -4.29 -6.29 3.65
N SER A 6 -4.51 -7.56 3.99
CA SER A 6 -5.35 -7.93 5.14
C SER A 6 -4.59 -7.69 6.45
N LYS A 7 -5.30 -7.20 7.47
CA LYS A 7 -4.77 -7.04 8.84
C LYS A 7 -4.18 -8.35 9.38
N ALA A 8 -4.83 -9.48 9.08
CA ALA A 8 -4.33 -10.79 9.49
C ALA A 8 -3.00 -11.16 8.80
N ALA A 9 -2.87 -10.83 7.52
CA ALA A 9 -1.62 -11.05 6.78
C ALA A 9 -0.50 -10.15 7.33
N ALA A 10 -0.78 -8.87 7.58
CA ALA A 10 0.19 -7.95 8.16
C ALA A 10 0.63 -8.36 9.57
N ALA A 11 -0.28 -8.86 10.42
CA ALA A 11 0.05 -9.35 11.75
C ALA A 11 0.99 -10.57 11.70
N ARG A 12 0.76 -11.50 10.77
CA ARG A 12 1.68 -12.64 10.55
C ARG A 12 3.06 -12.17 10.14
N ILE A 13 3.14 -11.24 9.18
CA ILE A 13 4.40 -10.66 8.72
C ILE A 13 5.13 -9.96 9.87
N GLN A 14 4.43 -9.14 10.65
CA GLN A 14 4.97 -8.46 11.83
C GLN A 14 5.56 -9.47 12.83
N SER A 15 4.81 -10.52 13.17
CA SER A 15 5.22 -11.51 14.17
C SER A 15 6.49 -12.27 13.75
N ALA A 16 6.58 -12.68 12.48
CA ALA A 16 7.76 -13.38 11.97
C ALA A 16 9.01 -12.49 12.02
N THR A 17 8.88 -11.22 11.60
CA THR A 17 9.99 -10.26 11.66
C THR A 17 10.40 -9.96 13.09
N ALA A 18 9.44 -9.71 14.00
CA ALA A 18 9.75 -9.47 15.41
C ALA A 18 10.48 -10.65 16.04
N LYS A 19 10.02 -11.89 15.82
CA LYS A 19 10.68 -13.11 16.34
C LYS A 19 12.13 -13.23 15.86
N SER A 20 12.41 -12.87 14.61
CA SER A 20 13.76 -12.90 14.05
C SER A 20 14.67 -11.76 14.53
N ASN A 21 14.12 -10.69 15.10
CA ASN A 21 14.86 -9.47 15.46
C ASN A 21 14.72 -9.13 16.95
N GLY A 22 14.58 -10.13 17.81
CA GLY A 22 14.52 -9.92 19.27
C GLY A 22 13.29 -9.14 19.75
N GLY A 23 12.15 -9.27 19.06
CA GLY A 23 10.91 -8.58 19.38
C GLY A 23 10.69 -7.26 18.64
N VAL A 24 11.66 -6.81 17.82
CA VAL A 24 11.60 -5.52 17.14
C VAL A 24 11.23 -5.67 15.67
N VAL A 25 10.44 -4.75 15.14
CA VAL A 25 10.26 -4.60 13.68
C VAL A 25 11.07 -3.40 13.22
N PRO A 26 12.16 -3.60 12.46
CA PRO A 26 13.00 -2.49 12.02
C PRO A 26 12.22 -1.48 11.16
N LYS A 27 12.49 -0.19 11.37
CA LYS A 27 11.89 0.88 10.55
C LYS A 27 12.34 0.73 9.09
N GLY A 28 11.40 0.91 8.16
CA GLY A 28 11.67 0.75 6.72
C GLY A 28 11.67 -0.71 6.24
N SER A 29 11.53 -1.69 7.14
CA SER A 29 11.37 -3.10 6.76
C SER A 29 10.07 -3.34 5.99
N PHE A 30 10.02 -4.46 5.26
CA PHE A 30 8.79 -4.91 4.60
C PHE A 30 7.64 -5.08 5.60
N ALA A 31 7.91 -5.59 6.80
CA ALA A 31 6.91 -5.72 7.84
C ALA A 31 6.32 -4.36 8.27
N ALA A 32 7.18 -3.36 8.47
CA ALA A 32 6.71 -2.00 8.76
C ALA A 32 5.81 -1.46 7.64
N ARG A 33 6.17 -1.69 6.37
CA ARG A 33 5.35 -1.31 5.20
C ARG A 33 4.04 -2.10 5.10
N ALA A 34 4.06 -3.40 5.39
CA ALA A 34 2.88 -4.26 5.36
C ALA A 34 1.87 -3.86 6.44
N GLN A 35 2.36 -3.53 7.64
CA GLN A 35 1.54 -2.94 8.69
C GLN A 35 0.97 -1.59 8.26
N SER A 36 1.79 -0.70 7.69
CA SER A 36 1.29 0.57 7.16
C SER A 36 0.21 0.36 6.09
N ALA A 37 0.38 -0.60 5.19
CA ALA A 37 -0.59 -0.91 4.13
C ALA A 37 -1.89 -1.55 4.65
N ALA A 38 -1.82 -2.38 5.69
CA ALA A 38 -3.01 -2.96 6.33
C ALA A 38 -3.75 -1.97 7.23
N SER A 39 -3.03 -1.06 7.88
CA SER A 39 -3.61 0.06 8.62
C SER A 39 -4.20 1.11 7.66
N GLN A 40 -3.55 1.33 6.51
CA GLN A 40 -4.06 2.12 5.39
C GLN A 40 -4.96 1.27 4.48
N SER A 41 -6.00 0.69 5.05
CA SER A 41 -7.11 0.11 4.29
C SER A 41 -7.87 1.24 3.57
N GLY A 42 -7.30 1.77 2.49
CA GLY A 42 -7.91 2.87 1.72
C GLY A 42 -7.02 3.63 0.76
N SER A 43 -5.70 3.42 0.73
CA SER A 43 -4.82 4.20 -0.17
C SER A 43 -4.72 3.57 -1.56
N THR A 44 -5.85 3.51 -2.27
CA THR A 44 -5.85 3.54 -3.73
C THR A 44 -5.02 4.76 -4.14
N ARG A 45 -3.89 4.59 -4.83
CA ARG A 45 -3.18 5.75 -5.40
C ARG A 45 -4.20 6.44 -6.29
N PRO A 46 -4.59 7.68 -5.98
CA PRO A 46 -5.70 8.28 -6.68
C PRO A 46 -5.25 8.45 -8.16
N PRO A 47 -6.15 8.28 -9.14
CA PRO A 47 -5.82 8.32 -10.57
C PRO A 47 -5.04 9.58 -11.02
N ASN A 48 -5.04 10.60 -10.18
CA ASN A 48 -4.39 11.90 -10.27
C ASN A 48 -3.24 12.10 -9.25
N GLY A 49 -2.58 11.03 -8.78
CA GLY A 49 -1.38 11.14 -7.94
C GLY A 49 -0.25 11.93 -8.62
N PRO A 50 0.65 12.58 -7.84
CA PRO A 50 1.69 13.46 -8.37
C PRO A 50 2.58 12.75 -9.40
N SER A 51 2.95 13.48 -10.46
CA SER A 51 3.82 12.98 -11.53
C SER A 51 5.23 12.74 -11.00
N THR A 52 5.72 11.52 -11.08
CA THR A 52 7.07 11.16 -10.63
C THR A 52 8.14 11.48 -11.68
N THR A 53 7.75 12.04 -12.83
CA THR A 53 8.61 12.29 -14.00
C THR A 53 9.03 13.76 -14.13
N GLY A 54 8.64 14.61 -13.16
CA GLY A 54 8.93 16.06 -13.17
C GLY A 54 8.17 16.89 -14.22
N LYS A 55 7.44 16.25 -15.14
CA LYS A 55 6.55 16.91 -16.11
C LYS A 55 5.13 17.01 -15.54
N PRO A 56 4.39 18.11 -15.82
CA PRO A 56 3.02 18.26 -15.36
C PRO A 56 2.14 17.11 -15.85
N SER A 57 1.16 16.76 -15.01
CA SER A 57 0.17 15.73 -15.29
C SER A 57 -0.64 16.10 -16.54
N GLY A 58 -0.56 15.29 -17.61
CA GLY A 58 -1.41 15.49 -18.80
C GLY A 58 -2.90 15.50 -18.46
N GLY A 59 -3.66 16.41 -19.09
CA GLY A 59 -5.10 16.57 -18.90
C GLY A 59 -5.91 15.36 -19.38
N GLY A 60 -7.06 15.09 -18.74
CA GLY A 60 -7.95 13.96 -19.07
C GLY A 60 -7.97 12.80 -18.06
N ARG A 61 -7.37 12.98 -16.87
CA ARG A 61 -7.42 11.96 -15.81
C ARG A 61 -8.76 12.00 -15.07
N GLY A 62 -9.80 11.46 -15.70
CA GLY A 62 -11.08 11.18 -15.05
C GLY A 62 -11.01 9.93 -14.18
N ASN A 63 -11.74 9.92 -13.06
CA ASN A 63 -12.02 8.72 -12.28
C ASN A 63 -13.16 7.95 -12.97
N ASN A 64 -12.88 7.22 -14.05
CA ASN A 64 -13.90 6.41 -14.72
C ASN A 64 -13.79 4.92 -14.30
N PRO A 65 -14.83 4.30 -13.73
CA PRO A 65 -14.84 2.85 -13.51
C PRO A 65 -14.76 2.11 -14.84
N GLN A 66 -14.10 0.95 -14.88
CA GLN A 66 -14.12 0.09 -16.07
C GLN A 66 -15.55 -0.42 -16.29
N LYS A 67 -16.26 0.16 -17.26
CA LYS A 67 -17.57 -0.33 -17.69
C LYS A 67 -17.35 -1.67 -18.40
N GLY A 68 -17.74 -2.76 -17.73
CA GLY A 68 -17.83 -4.09 -18.33
C GLY A 68 -18.88 -4.11 -19.46
N LYS A 69 -18.74 -5.06 -20.39
CA LYS A 69 -19.69 -5.31 -21.47
C LYS A 69 -21.07 -5.67 -20.95
#